data_AF-A0ABD1RBP6-F1
#
_entry.id   AF-A0ABD1RBP6-F1
#
_cell.length_a   1.000
_cell.length_b   1.000
_cell.length_c   1.000
_cell.angle_alpha   90.00
_cell.angle_beta   90.00
_cell.angle_gamma   90.00
#
_symmetry.space_group_name_H-M   'P 1'
#
loop_
_entity.id
_entity.type
_entity.pdbx_description
1 polymer ?
#
loop_
_entity_poly.entity_id
_entity_poly.type
_entity_poly.pdbx_seq_one_letter_code
_entity_poly.pdbx_strand_id
1 'polypeptide(L)'
;MDGRSDLSLIGKLQESEWLKVTLHKWLDNEYCPEPTNVEISKVAATSFYKSLVEKQTDVGEILLKMAVELESISYQESFHGAFSSANAAVNLIMQRIAVE
;
A
#
# COMPACT_ATOMS: atom_id res chain seq x y z
N MET A 1 13.17 1.87 26.36
CA MET A 1 12.27 2.17 25.23
C MET A 1 11.07 2.87 25.83
N ASP A 2 10.76 4.09 25.39
CA ASP A 2 9.70 4.91 25.99
C ASP A 2 8.35 4.60 25.34
N GLY A 3 7.24 4.78 26.07
CA GLY A 3 5.90 4.49 25.55
C GLY A 3 5.45 5.39 24.39
N ARG A 4 6.22 6.43 24.03
CA ARG A 4 5.90 7.35 22.94
C ARG A 4 6.36 6.81 21.59
N SER A 5 7.47 6.05 21.54
CA SER A 5 7.89 5.33 20.34
C SER A 5 6.91 4.22 19.95
N ASP A 6 6.36 3.53 20.94
CA ASP A 6 5.46 2.38 20.71
C ASP A 6 4.11 2.83 20.13
N LEU A 7 3.55 3.94 20.62
CA LEU A 7 2.33 4.53 20.07
C LEU A 7 2.51 5.00 18.62
N SER A 8 3.69 5.53 18.27
CA SER A 8 3.99 5.93 16.89
C SER A 8 4.05 4.72 15.95
N LEU A 9 4.64 3.61 16.37
CA LEU A 9 4.69 2.38 15.57
C LEU A 9 3.30 1.76 15.39
N ILE A 10 2.47 1.76 16.45
CA ILE A 10 1.08 1.29 16.38
C ILE A 10 0.29 2.08 15.35
N GLY A 11 0.41 3.41 15.34
CA GLY A 11 -0.25 4.25 14.33
C GLY A 11 0.18 3.89 12.90
N LYS A 12 1.48 3.68 12.67
CA LYS A 12 1.99 3.27 11.35
C LYS A 12 1.47 1.90 10.91
N LEU A 13 1.36 0.95 11.85
CA LEU A 13 0.77 -0.36 11.58
C LEU A 13 -0.71 -0.24 11.22
N GLN A 14 -1.46 0.59 11.92
CA GLN A 14 -2.88 0.85 11.63
C GLN A 14 -3.07 1.42 10.22
N GLU A 15 -2.25 2.40 9.82
CA GLU A 15 -2.29 2.98 8.49
C GLU A 15 -1.94 1.96 7.39
N SER A 16 -0.97 1.07 7.65
CA SER A 16 -0.64 -0.01 6.71
C SER A 16 -1.75 -1.04 6.57
N GLU A 17 -2.41 -1.43 7.67
CA GLU A 17 -3.50 -2.41 7.64
C GLU A 17 -4.75 -1.81 6.99
N TRP A 18 -5.01 -0.52 7.21
CA TRP A 18 -6.04 0.21 6.48
C TRP A 18 -5.79 0.16 4.97
N LEU A 19 -4.56 0.43 4.52
CA LEU A 19 -4.24 0.40 3.10
C LEU A 19 -4.44 -1.00 2.52
N LYS A 20 -4.02 -2.06 3.23
CA LYS A 20 -4.21 -3.46 2.80
C LYS A 20 -5.68 -3.76 2.52
N VAL A 21 -6.55 -3.49 3.50
CA VAL A 21 -7.99 -3.80 3.38
C VAL A 21 -8.64 -2.97 2.29
N THR A 22 -8.32 -1.68 2.22
CA THR A 22 -8.94 -0.74 1.28
C THR A 22 -8.50 -1.00 -0.15
N LEU A 23 -7.20 -1.23 -0.38
CA LEU A 23 -6.66 -1.52 -1.69
C LEU A 23 -7.18 -2.86 -2.23
N HIS A 24 -7.21 -3.90 -1.40
CA HIS A 24 -7.77 -5.20 -1.82
C HIS A 24 -9.22 -5.04 -2.30
N LYS A 25 -10.06 -4.38 -1.50
CA LYS A 25 -11.45 -4.11 -1.88
C LYS A 25 -11.55 -3.27 -3.15
N TRP A 26 -10.68 -2.29 -3.32
CA TRP A 26 -10.66 -1.44 -4.52
C TRP A 26 -10.31 -2.25 -5.77
N LEU A 27 -9.27 -3.09 -5.71
CA LEU A 27 -8.85 -3.94 -6.83
C LEU A 27 -9.94 -4.93 -7.24
N ASP A 28 -10.59 -5.56 -6.27
CA ASP A 28 -11.70 -6.49 -6.51
C ASP A 28 -12.89 -5.82 -7.19
N ASN A 29 -13.16 -4.56 -6.86
CA ASN A 29 -14.25 -3.78 -7.46
C ASN A 29 -13.91 -3.26 -8.86
N GLU A 30 -12.66 -2.85 -9.08
CA GLU A 30 -12.22 -2.26 -10.35
C GLU A 30 -12.04 -3.32 -11.45
N TYR A 31 -11.47 -4.46 -11.10
CA TYR A 31 -11.11 -5.51 -12.06
C TYR A 31 -12.02 -6.72 -11.90
N CYS A 32 -11.72 -7.56 -10.91
CA CYS A 32 -12.50 -8.66 -10.40
C CYS A 32 -11.74 -9.30 -9.24
N PRO A 33 -12.40 -10.03 -8.33
CA PRO A 33 -11.70 -10.76 -7.27
C PRO A 33 -10.71 -11.80 -7.82
N GLU A 34 -9.45 -11.70 -7.40
CA GLU A 34 -8.39 -12.66 -7.76
C GLU A 34 -7.36 -12.83 -6.62
N PRO A 35 -6.70 -13.99 -6.52
CA PRO A 35 -5.64 -14.21 -5.53
C PRO A 35 -4.51 -13.17 -5.60
N THR A 36 -4.18 -12.69 -6.79
CA THR A 36 -3.15 -11.66 -7.02
C THR A 36 -3.46 -10.36 -6.27
N ASN A 37 -4.74 -9.95 -6.17
CA ASN A 37 -5.15 -8.75 -5.43
C ASN A 37 -4.83 -8.86 -3.93
N VAL A 38 -4.92 -10.07 -3.37
CA VAL A 38 -4.55 -10.35 -1.98
C VAL A 38 -3.05 -10.16 -1.79
N GLU A 39 -2.23 -10.62 -2.72
CA GLU A 39 -0.77 -10.46 -2.66
C GLU A 39 -0.35 -9.00 -2.83
N ILE A 40 -0.94 -8.31 -3.81
CA ILE A 40 -0.69 -6.88 -4.07
C ILE A 40 -0.99 -6.05 -2.82
N SER A 41 -2.16 -6.26 -2.22
CA SER A 41 -2.55 -5.49 -1.03
C SER A 41 -1.60 -5.72 0.15
N LYS A 42 -1.08 -6.94 0.33
CA LYS A 42 -0.09 -7.26 1.38
C LYS A 42 1.26 -6.59 1.11
N VAL A 43 1.76 -6.67 -0.12
CA VAL A 43 3.04 -6.06 -0.50
C VAL A 43 2.96 -4.55 -0.43
N ALA A 44 1.91 -3.93 -0.99
CA ALA A 44 1.68 -2.48 -0.93
C ALA A 44 1.60 -1.97 0.52
N ALA A 45 0.86 -2.65 1.39
CA ALA A 45 0.78 -2.30 2.81
C ALA A 45 2.13 -2.41 3.53
N THR A 46 2.89 -3.47 3.25
CA THR A 46 4.24 -3.65 3.80
C THR A 46 5.18 -2.55 3.32
N SER A 47 5.10 -2.20 2.03
CA SER A 47 5.86 -1.11 1.43
C SER A 47 5.58 0.22 2.11
N PHE A 48 4.29 0.53 2.28
CA PHE A 48 3.84 1.75 2.92
C PHE A 48 4.27 1.81 4.39
N TYR A 49 4.16 0.71 5.14
CA TYR A 49 4.65 0.63 6.51
C TYR A 49 6.14 0.98 6.61
N LYS A 50 6.98 0.40 5.73
CA LYS A 50 8.42 0.71 5.69
C LYS A 50 8.65 2.19 5.43
N SER A 51 7.96 2.77 4.45
CA SER A 51 8.03 4.20 4.14
C SER A 51 7.65 5.08 5.33
N LEU A 52 6.59 4.73 6.06
CA LEU A 52 6.19 5.44 7.28
C LEU A 52 7.24 5.30 8.41
N VAL A 53 7.84 4.12 8.57
CA VAL A 53 8.92 3.89 9.54
C VAL A 53 10.15 4.74 9.21
N GLU A 54 10.51 4.81 7.93
CA GLU A 54 11.59 5.62 7.37
C GLU A 54 11.28 7.13 7.34
N LYS A 55 10.06 7.53 7.72
CA LYS A 55 9.56 8.92 7.66
C LYS A 55 9.56 9.51 6.25
N GLN A 56 9.39 8.66 5.25
CA GLN A 56 9.21 9.10 3.87
C GLN A 56 7.87 9.81 3.72
N THR A 57 7.88 11.01 3.13
CA THR A 57 6.68 11.84 2.91
C THR A 57 6.47 12.20 1.44
N ASP A 58 7.49 12.04 0.60
CA ASP A 58 7.34 12.28 -0.84
C ASP A 58 6.53 11.15 -1.47
N VAL A 59 5.38 11.52 -2.04
CA VAL A 59 4.44 10.57 -2.62
C VAL A 59 5.01 9.89 -3.87
N GLY A 60 5.85 10.59 -4.64
CA GLY A 60 6.53 10.03 -5.80
C GLY A 60 7.55 8.96 -5.40
N GLU A 61 8.32 9.20 -4.33
CA GLU A 61 9.25 8.20 -3.79
C GLU A 61 8.52 6.99 -3.21
N ILE A 62 7.39 7.20 -2.50
CA ILE A 62 6.54 6.10 -2.01
C ILE A 62 6.00 5.27 -3.18
N LEU A 63 5.52 5.94 -4.24
CA LEU A 63 5.01 5.28 -5.45
C LEU A 63 6.08 4.41 -6.10
N LEU A 64 7.27 4.97 -6.37
CA LEU A 64 8.34 4.26 -7.06
C LEU A 64 8.85 3.08 -6.23
N LYS A 65 9.04 3.26 -4.92
CA LYS A 65 9.45 2.17 -4.02
C LYS A 65 8.43 1.03 -4.02
N MET A 66 7.14 1.38 -3.95
CA MET A 66 6.06 0.40 -3.96
C MET A 66 5.96 -0.33 -5.30
N ALA A 67 6.09 0.39 -6.42
CA ALA A 67 6.08 -0.21 -7.75
C ALA A 67 7.19 -1.25 -7.91
N VAL A 68 8.42 -0.94 -7.47
CA VAL A 68 9.56 -1.87 -7.49
C VAL A 68 9.29 -3.10 -6.61
N GLU A 69 8.76 -2.92 -5.39
CA GLU A 69 8.45 -4.06 -4.53
C GLU A 69 7.33 -4.95 -5.11
N LEU A 70 6.36 -4.35 -5.82
CA LEU A 70 5.26 -5.05 -6.47
C LEU A 70 5.69 -5.85 -7.72
N GLU A 71 6.87 -5.59 -8.29
CA GLU A 71 7.44 -6.44 -9.37
C GLU A 71 7.79 -7.85 -8.89
N SER A 72 7.82 -8.10 -7.58
CA SER A 72 8.04 -9.44 -7.02
C SER A 72 6.85 -10.40 -7.18
N ILE A 73 5.68 -9.89 -7.60
CA ILE A 73 4.44 -10.65 -7.78
C ILE A 73 4.30 -11.12 -9.23
N SER A 74 3.71 -12.29 -9.43
CA SER A 74 3.31 -12.75 -10.77
C SER A 74 1.96 -12.16 -11.20
N TYR A 75 1.92 -11.51 -12.36
CA TYR A 75 0.71 -10.92 -12.96
C TYR A 75 0.23 -11.68 -14.20
N GLN A 76 0.75 -12.88 -14.48
CA GLN A 76 0.54 -13.60 -15.74
C GLN A 76 -0.94 -13.76 -16.10
N GLU A 77 -1.81 -13.93 -15.10
CA GLU A 77 -3.26 -14.13 -15.27
C GLU A 77 -4.08 -12.91 -14.79
N SER A 78 -3.42 -11.77 -14.53
CA SER A 78 -4.05 -10.58 -13.95
C SER A 78 -4.29 -9.48 -15.00
N PHE A 79 -5.33 -8.68 -14.79
CA PHE A 79 -5.75 -7.61 -15.73
C PHE A 79 -4.94 -6.31 -15.62
N HIS A 80 -4.08 -6.23 -14.60
CA HIS A 80 -3.31 -5.05 -14.23
C HIS A 80 -1.91 -5.47 -13.79
N GLY A 81 -1.00 -4.51 -13.66
CA GLY A 81 0.39 -4.74 -13.32
C GLY A 81 0.84 -4.04 -12.04
N ALA A 82 2.14 -4.18 -11.73
CA ALA A 82 2.76 -3.58 -10.55
C ALA A 82 2.59 -2.06 -10.47
N PHE A 83 2.81 -1.35 -11.58
CA PHE A 83 2.74 0.12 -11.57
C PHE A 83 1.30 0.64 -11.43
N SER A 84 0.32 0.02 -12.10
CA SER A 84 -1.09 0.39 -11.93
C SER A 84 -1.58 0.10 -10.51
N SER A 85 -1.13 -1.01 -9.91
CA SER A 85 -1.42 -1.35 -8.52
C SER A 85 -0.81 -0.34 -7.53
N ALA A 86 0.45 0.04 -7.74
CA ALA A 86 1.12 1.06 -6.92
C ALA A 86 0.41 2.42 -7.01
N ASN A 87 0.00 2.83 -8.22
CA ASN A 87 -0.77 4.06 -8.42
C ASN A 87 -2.11 4.03 -7.70
N ALA A 88 -2.84 2.92 -7.76
CA ALA A 88 -4.09 2.76 -7.03
C ALA A 88 -3.89 2.92 -5.51
N ALA A 89 -2.86 2.26 -4.96
CA ALA A 89 -2.51 2.38 -3.56
C ALA A 89 -2.19 3.82 -3.14
N VAL A 90 -1.36 4.51 -3.92
CA VAL A 90 -0.95 5.89 -3.65
C VAL A 90 -2.13 6.86 -3.79
N ASN A 91 -3.01 6.67 -4.76
CA ASN A 91 -4.23 7.47 -4.87
C ASN A 91 -5.12 7.33 -3.62
N LEU A 92 -5.26 6.12 -3.08
CA LEU A 92 -6.00 5.89 -1.83
C LEU A 92 -5.31 6.60 -0.64
N ILE A 93 -3.98 6.51 -0.53
CA ILE A 93 -3.21 7.21 0.51
C ILE A 93 -3.45 8.72 0.42
N MET A 94 -3.34 9.30 -0.77
CA MET A 94 -3.57 10.74 -0.97
C MET A 94 -5.00 11.14 -0.61
N GLN A 95 -6.01 10.35 -0.98
CA GLN A 95 -7.40 10.61 -0.61
C GLN A 95 -7.59 10.59 0.91
N ARG A 96 -6.93 9.68 1.62
CA ARG A 96 -7.01 9.59 3.08
C ARG A 96 -6.40 10.82 3.76
N ILE A 97 -5.27 11.31 3.26
CA ILE A 97 -4.58 12.48 3.81
C ILE A 97 -5.31 13.78 3.46
N ALA A 98 -5.89 13.88 2.27
CA ALA A 98 -6.60 15.09 1.81
C ALA A 98 -7.97 15.31 2.48
N VAL A 99 -8.50 14.30 3.18
CA VAL A 99 -9.79 14.36 3.90
C VAL A 99 -9.59 14.72 5.39
N GLU A 100 -8.35 15.02 5.82
CA GLU A 100 -8.05 15.65 7.11
C GLU A 100 -8.04 17.19 7.04
#